data_AF-A0A538I4M2-F1
#
_entry.id   AF-A0A538I4M2-F1
#
_cell.length_a   1.000
_cell.length_b   1.000
_cell.length_c   1.000
_cell.angle_alpha   90.00
_cell.angle_beta   90.00
_cell.angle_gamma   90.00
#
_symmetry.space_group_name_H-M   'P 1'
#
loop_
_entity.id
_entity.type
_entity.pdbx_description
1 polymer ?
#
loop_
_entity_poly.entity_id
_entity_poly.type
_entity_poly.pdbx_seq_one_letter_code
_entity_poly.pdbx_strand_id
1 'polypeptide(L)'
;PPYEGYGFCFGFSRADFERANGFDMRFVGWGGEDEDLAARLRRMGLRCGWPGPRATMLHLWHPAKKGTMPSNAPLVRETKTSGRIEAVEGLRELAAELEGQVSANRVGSSSPVSEPEKR
;
A
#
# COMPACT_ATOMS: atom_id res chain seq x y z
N PRO A 1 25.05 -5.46 0.56
CA PRO A 1 24.43 -6.40 1.53
C PRO A 1 22.92 -6.48 1.32
N PRO A 2 22.33 -7.66 1.04
CA PRO A 2 20.91 -7.73 0.73
C PRO A 2 20.15 -7.74 2.06
N TYR A 3 19.92 -6.56 2.63
CA TYR A 3 18.80 -6.37 3.54
C TYR A 3 17.54 -6.38 2.65
N GLU A 4 17.09 -7.58 2.29
CA GLU A 4 15.75 -7.83 1.78
C GLU A 4 14.85 -8.01 2.99
N GLY A 5 13.83 -7.16 3.12
CA GLY A 5 12.90 -7.16 4.25
C GLY A 5 12.96 -5.84 5.02
N TYR A 6 12.09 -4.91 4.64
CA TYR A 6 11.75 -3.77 5.48
C TYR A 6 10.39 -4.07 6.10
N GLY A 7 10.30 -5.08 6.95
CA GLY A 7 9.07 -5.31 7.69
C GLY A 7 9.03 -4.36 8.88
N PHE A 8 7.84 -3.83 9.20
CA PHE A 8 7.43 -3.27 10.49
C PHE A 8 7.17 -1.75 10.55
N CYS A 9 8.16 -0.88 10.29
CA CYS A 9 7.95 0.57 10.37
C CYS A 9 8.82 1.33 9.37
N PHE A 10 8.21 2.31 8.71
CA PHE A 10 8.85 3.12 7.68
C PHE A 10 8.66 4.61 7.92
N GLY A 11 9.63 5.38 7.45
CA GLY A 11 9.50 6.82 7.22
C GLY A 11 9.96 7.15 5.81
N PHE A 12 9.12 7.88 5.07
CA PHE A 12 9.42 8.33 3.70
C PHE A 12 9.06 9.81 3.58
N SER A 13 9.71 10.52 2.66
CA SER A 13 9.18 11.80 2.23
C SER A 13 7.87 11.55 1.48
N ARG A 14 6.89 12.46 1.64
CA ARG A 14 5.63 12.39 0.91
C ARG A 14 5.87 12.37 -0.60
N ALA A 15 6.78 13.24 -1.07
CA ALA A 15 7.10 13.36 -2.49
C ALA A 15 7.68 12.07 -3.08
N ASP A 16 8.58 11.39 -2.36
CA ASP A 16 9.15 10.12 -2.84
C ASP A 16 8.10 9.00 -2.84
N PHE A 17 7.22 8.97 -1.84
CA PHE A 17 6.13 8.00 -1.78
C PHE A 17 5.12 8.20 -2.91
N GLU A 18 4.73 9.45 -3.18
CA GLU A 18 3.86 9.82 -4.32
C GLU A 18 4.53 9.53 -5.66
N ARG A 19 5.82 9.83 -5.81
CA ARG A 19 6.60 9.51 -7.02
C ARG A 19 6.68 8.01 -7.26
N ALA A 20 6.66 7.19 -6.22
CA ALA A 20 6.60 5.73 -6.34
C ALA A 20 5.19 5.20 -6.61
N ASN A 21 4.17 6.06 -6.67
CA ASN A 21 2.77 5.67 -6.69
C ASN A 21 2.34 4.86 -5.45
N GLY A 22 3.03 5.04 -4.31
CA GLY A 22 2.75 4.33 -3.06
C GLY A 22 3.00 2.82 -3.11
N PHE A 23 2.25 2.07 -2.30
CA PHE A 23 2.23 0.60 -2.31
C PHE A 23 1.51 0.06 -3.54
N ASP A 24 1.87 -1.15 -3.97
CA ASP A 24 1.20 -1.85 -5.07
C ASP A 24 0.04 -2.69 -4.53
N MET A 25 -1.19 -2.31 -4.86
CA MET A 25 -2.44 -2.89 -4.35
C MET A 25 -2.68 -4.33 -4.81
N ARG A 26 -1.92 -4.82 -5.80
CA ARG A 26 -1.97 -6.22 -6.24
C ARG A 26 -1.44 -7.18 -5.16
N PHE A 27 -0.66 -6.69 -4.19
CA PHE A 27 -0.20 -7.48 -3.06
C PHE A 27 -1.35 -7.68 -2.07
N VAL A 28 -1.98 -8.85 -2.14
CA VAL A 28 -3.08 -9.24 -1.25
C VAL A 28 -2.60 -10.32 -0.29
N GLY A 29 -2.99 -10.20 0.98
CA GLY A 29 -2.58 -11.15 2.01
C GLY A 29 -1.20 -10.82 2.59
N TRP A 30 -0.45 -11.85 2.97
CA TRP A 30 0.79 -11.66 3.74
C TRP A 30 2.03 -11.63 2.85
N GLY A 31 2.81 -10.55 2.96
CA GLY A 31 4.21 -10.46 2.58
C GLY A 31 4.50 -9.97 1.16
N GLY A 32 5.69 -9.40 1.00
CA GLY A 32 6.29 -8.99 -0.28
C GLY A 32 6.01 -7.55 -0.70
N GLU A 33 5.03 -6.89 -0.09
CA GLU A 33 4.66 -5.50 -0.40
C GLU A 33 5.75 -4.50 0.01
N ASP A 34 6.43 -4.79 1.11
CA ASP A 34 7.56 -4.04 1.63
C ASP A 34 8.81 -4.20 0.75
N GLU A 35 9.09 -5.43 0.32
CA GLU A 35 10.15 -5.74 -0.63
C GLU A 35 9.93 -5.03 -1.98
N ASP A 36 8.70 -5.01 -2.47
CA ASP A 36 8.31 -4.32 -3.69
C ASP A 36 8.60 -2.81 -3.60
N LEU A 37 8.01 -2.15 -2.61
CA LEU A 37 8.18 -0.71 -2.43
C LEU A 37 9.66 -0.36 -2.26
N ALA A 38 10.39 -1.13 -1.48
CA ALA A 38 11.82 -0.93 -1.27
C ALA A 38 12.64 -1.07 -2.55
N ALA A 39 12.35 -2.08 -3.39
CA ALA A 39 13.04 -2.26 -4.66
C ALA A 39 12.81 -1.05 -5.59
N ARG A 40 11.57 -0.56 -5.65
CA ARG A 40 11.19 0.63 -6.42
C ARG A 40 11.89 1.90 -5.92
N LEU A 41 11.87 2.17 -4.62
CA LEU A 41 12.53 3.33 -4.03
C LEU A 41 14.06 3.28 -4.21
N ARG A 42 14.70 2.12 -4.07
CA ARG A 42 16.16 1.97 -4.29
C ARG A 42 16.57 2.33 -5.73
N ARG A 43 15.74 2.00 -6.72
CA ARG A 43 15.96 2.37 -8.13
C ARG A 43 15.87 3.87 -8.36
N MET A 44 15.09 4.59 -7.54
CA MET A 44 15.06 6.04 -7.55
C MET A 44 16.33 6.69 -6.99
N GLY A 45 17.30 5.89 -6.53
CA GLY A 45 18.51 6.36 -5.87
C GLY A 45 18.38 6.46 -4.36
N LEU A 46 17.19 6.21 -3.80
CA LEU A 46 16.97 6.29 -2.36
C LEU A 46 17.70 5.15 -1.63
N ARG A 47 18.07 5.44 -0.38
CA ARG A 47 18.75 4.49 0.51
C ARG A 47 17.98 4.49 1.81
N CYS A 48 17.80 3.31 2.40
CA CYS A 48 17.27 3.27 3.75
C CYS A 48 18.37 3.59 4.74
N GLY A 49 18.07 4.49 5.67
CA GLY A 49 18.88 4.74 6.84
C GLY A 49 18.53 3.76 7.96
N TRP A 50 19.49 3.49 8.83
CA TRP A 50 19.21 2.91 10.14
C TRP A 50 18.91 4.07 11.11
N PRO A 51 17.78 4.06 11.84
CA PRO A 51 17.40 5.18 12.71
C PRO A 51 18.28 5.30 13.97
N GLY A 52 19.29 4.44 14.13
CA GLY A 52 20.23 4.48 15.24
C GLY A 52 19.72 3.77 16.49
N PRO A 53 20.56 3.68 17.54
CA PRO A 53 20.27 2.91 18.75
C PRO A 53 19.17 3.52 19.62
N ARG A 54 18.80 4.79 19.37
CA ARG A 54 17.72 5.49 20.11
C ARG A 54 16.32 5.11 19.62
N ALA A 55 16.20 4.52 18.44
CA ALA A 55 14.94 4.02 17.92
C ALA A 55 14.78 2.56 18.31
N THR A 56 14.41 2.31 19.57
CA THR A 56 14.07 0.97 20.04
C THR A 56 12.64 0.62 19.62
N MET A 57 12.49 -0.53 18.98
CA MET A 57 11.21 -1.06 18.55
C MET A 57 10.85 -2.29 19.37
N LEU A 58 9.62 -2.34 19.87
CA LEU A 58 9.10 -3.48 20.63
C LEU A 58 7.99 -4.16 19.81
N HIS A 59 8.13 -5.46 19.60
CA HIS A 59 7.07 -6.29 19.01
C HIS A 59 6.17 -6.78 20.14
N LEU A 60 4.88 -6.45 20.10
CA LEU A 60 3.93 -7.01 21.05
C LEU A 60 3.68 -8.49 20.71
N TRP A 61 4.00 -9.37 21.66
CA TRP A 61 3.86 -10.81 21.43
C TRP A 61 2.42 -11.19 21.06
N HIS A 62 2.31 -12.01 20.01
CA HIS A 62 1.10 -12.72 19.63
C HIS A 62 1.50 -14.04 18.94
N PRO A 63 0.62 -15.06 18.90
CA PRO A 63 0.87 -16.26 18.13
C PRO A 63 1.11 -15.94 16.64
N ALA A 64 1.98 -16.71 16.00
CA ALA A 64 2.22 -16.56 14.57
C ALA A 64 0.94 -16.86 13.78
N LYS A 65 0.56 -15.94 12.89
CA LYS A 65 -0.52 -16.17 11.93
C LYS A 65 0.11 -16.54 10.59
N LYS A 66 -0.22 -17.71 10.06
CA LYS A 66 0.07 -18.03 8.65
C LYS A 66 -1.07 -17.48 7.82
N GLY A 67 -0.74 -16.71 6.77
CA GLY A 67 -1.72 -16.31 5.79
C GLY A 67 -2.30 -17.53 5.07
N THR A 68 -3.60 -17.52 4.82
CA THR A 68 -4.29 -18.51 3.97
C THR A 68 -4.27 -18.11 2.50
N MET A 69 -3.69 -16.95 2.19
CA MET A 69 -3.65 -16.37 0.85
C MET A 69 -2.51 -16.96 0.01
N PRO A 70 -2.64 -16.93 -1.34
CA PRO A 70 -1.55 -17.27 -2.24
C PRO A 70 -0.28 -16.44 -1.99
N SER A 71 0.86 -16.99 -2.40
CA SER A 71 2.15 -16.30 -2.27
C SER A 71 2.27 -15.12 -3.24
N ASN A 72 2.73 -13.97 -2.73
CA ASN A 72 3.07 -12.80 -3.53
C ASN A 72 4.46 -12.87 -4.19
N ALA A 73 5.18 -14.00 -4.07
CA ALA A 73 6.50 -14.17 -4.67
C ALA A 73 6.56 -13.87 -6.19
N PRO A 74 5.53 -14.19 -7.01
CA PRO A 74 5.52 -13.80 -8.41
C PRO A 74 5.56 -12.27 -8.62
N LEU A 75 4.83 -11.50 -7.81
CA LEU A 75 4.78 -10.03 -7.89
C LEU A 75 6.12 -9.41 -7.44
N VAL A 76 6.75 -9.98 -6.41
CA VAL A 76 8.11 -9.59 -6.00
C VAL A 76 9.09 -9.85 -7.13
N ARG A 77 9.03 -11.02 -7.77
CA ARG A 77 9.89 -11.38 -8.91
C ARG A 77 9.68 -10.43 -10.08
N GLU A 78 8.43 -10.17 -10.46
CA GLU A 78 8.06 -9.20 -11.51
C GLU A 78 8.71 -7.84 -11.24
N THR A 79 8.62 -7.36 -10.00
CA THR A 79 9.22 -6.09 -9.62
C THR A 79 10.72 -6.12 -9.74
N LYS A 80 11.39 -7.18 -9.26
CA LYS A 80 12.84 -7.34 -9.33
C LYS A 80 13.33 -7.40 -10.79
N THR A 81 12.56 -7.99 -11.71
CA THR A 81 12.96 -8.16 -13.12
C THR A 81 12.55 -7.02 -14.06
N SER A 82 11.43 -6.32 -13.80
CA SER A 82 10.87 -5.31 -14.71
C SER A 82 11.61 -3.97 -14.71
N GLY A 83 12.38 -3.67 -13.66
CA GLY A 83 13.04 -2.36 -13.51
C GLY A 83 12.08 -1.20 -13.17
N ARG A 84 10.78 -1.47 -12.99
CA ARG A 84 9.79 -0.43 -12.68
C ARG A 84 10.13 0.32 -11.39
N ILE A 85 9.74 1.59 -11.35
CA ILE A 85 9.87 2.45 -10.16
C ILE A 85 8.52 2.84 -9.55
N GLU A 86 7.42 2.63 -10.27
CA GLU A 86 6.07 2.96 -9.81
C GLU A 86 5.25 1.68 -9.54
N ALA A 87 4.31 1.75 -8.59
CA ALA A 87 3.26 0.75 -8.41
C ALA A 87 2.40 0.62 -9.67
N VAL A 88 2.00 -0.61 -10.04
CA VAL A 88 1.09 -0.83 -11.18
C VAL A 88 -0.33 -0.41 -10.81
N GLU A 89 -0.77 -0.79 -9.61
CA GLU A 89 -2.01 -0.31 -9.00
C GLU A 89 -1.63 0.36 -7.68
N GLY A 90 -1.69 1.69 -7.62
CA GLY A 90 -1.21 2.46 -6.47
C GLY A 90 -2.09 3.65 -6.12
N LEU A 91 -1.48 4.72 -5.62
CA LEU A 91 -2.19 5.91 -5.15
C LEU A 91 -3.06 6.56 -6.22
N ARG A 92 -2.59 6.60 -7.47
CA ARG A 92 -3.33 7.23 -8.58
C ARG A 92 -4.57 6.45 -8.94
N GLU A 93 -4.46 5.13 -9.02
CA GLU A 93 -5.57 4.23 -9.31
C GLU A 93 -6.60 4.26 -8.16
N LEU A 94 -6.12 4.27 -6.91
CA LEU A 94 -6.98 4.43 -5.74
C LEU A 94 -7.72 5.78 -5.73
N ALA A 95 -7.05 6.88 -6.10
CA ALA A 95 -7.70 8.19 -6.17
C ALA A 95 -8.83 8.20 -7.20
N ALA A 96 -8.60 7.64 -8.39
CA ALA A 96 -9.62 7.52 -9.43
C ALA A 96 -10.80 6.63 -8.99
N GLU A 97 -10.52 5.53 -8.29
CA GLU A 97 -11.57 4.66 -7.72
C GLU A 97 -12.45 5.41 -6.72
N LEU A 98 -11.84 6.14 -5.79
CA LEU A 98 -12.55 6.92 -4.78
C LEU A 98 -13.38 8.05 -5.39
N GLU A 99 -12.87 8.75 -6.40
CA GLU A 99 -13.63 9.76 -7.14
C GLU A 99 -14.87 9.17 -7.85
N GLY A 100 -14.72 7.97 -8.42
CA GLY A 100 -15.82 7.20 -8.99
C GLY A 100 -16.88 6.83 -7.94
N GLN A 101 -16.45 6.34 -6.78
CA GLN A 101 -17.35 5.98 -5.68
C GLN A 101 -18.10 7.19 -5.10
N VAL A 102 -17.42 8.34 -4.93
CA VAL A 102 -18.06 9.59 -4.48
C VAL A 102 -19.11 10.05 -5.49
N SER A 103 -18.80 9.96 -6.79
CA SER A 103 -19.75 10.32 -7.85
C SER A 103 -20.97 9.40 -7.85
N ALA A 104 -20.78 8.09 -7.71
CA ALA A 104 -21.86 7.11 -7.60
C ALA A 104 -22.75 7.35 -6.35
N ASN A 105 -22.13 7.64 -5.20
CA ASN A 105 -22.85 7.89 -3.95
C ASN A 105 -23.67 9.19 -3.97
N ARG A 106 -23.24 10.22 -4.71
CA ARG A 106 -24.01 11.47 -4.87
C ARG A 106 -25.25 11.31 -5.75
N VAL A 107 -25.22 10.39 -6.70
CA VAL A 107 -26.39 10.09 -7.55
C VAL A 107 -27.45 9.26 -6.81
N GLY A 108 -27.05 8.48 -5.79
CA GLY A 108 -27.95 7.62 -5.01
C GLY A 108 -28.72 8.30 -3.87
N SER A 109 -28.51 9.58 -3.56
CA SER A 109 -29.13 10.26 -2.40
C SER A 109 -30.33 11.17 -2.72
N SER A 110 -30.89 11.14 -3.94
CA SER A 110 -32.08 11.90 -4.30
C SER A 110 -33.32 11.00 -4.42
N SER A 111 -33.83 10.50 -3.30
CA SER A 111 -35.24 10.11 -3.22
C SER A 111 -35.97 11.15 -2.37
N PRO A 112 -37.06 11.77 -2.86
CA PRO A 112 -37.84 12.69 -2.05
C PRO A 112 -38.46 11.92 -0.89
N VAL A 113 -38.24 12.40 0.33
CA VAL A 113 -38.94 11.92 1.52
C VAL A 113 -40.42 12.22 1.30
N SER A 114 -41.24 11.19 1.09
CA SER A 114 -42.69 11.34 1.07
C SER A 114 -43.17 11.63 2.49
N GLU A 115 -43.83 12.78 2.68
CA GLU A 115 -44.48 13.14 3.95
C GLU A 115 -45.50 12.05 4.36
N PRO A 116 -45.59 11.70 5.66
CA PRO A 116 -46.58 10.75 6.11
C PRO A 116 -47.99 11.39 6.08
N GLU A 117 -48.93 10.71 5.43
CA GLU A 117 -50.35 11.07 5.44
C GLU A 117 -50.88 11.15 6.88
N LYS A 118 -51.38 12.33 7.26
CA LYS A 118 -52.10 12.53 8.53
C LYS A 118 -53.40 11.72 8.50
N ARG A 119 -53.56 10.88 9.51
CA ARG A 119 -54.78 10.12 9.81
C ARG A 119 -55.69 10.90 10.73
#